data_AF-A0A0R3QPJ7-F1
#
_entry.id   AF-A0A0R3QPJ7-F1
#
_cell.length_a   1.000
_cell.length_b   1.000
_cell.length_c   1.000
_cell.angle_alpha   90.00
_cell.angle_beta   90.00
_cell.angle_gamma   90.00
#
_symmetry.space_group_name_H-M   'P 1'
#
loop_
_entity.id
_entity.type
_entity.pdbx_description
1 polymer ?
#
loop_
_entity_poly.entity_id
_entity_poly.type
_entity_poly.pdbx_seq_one_letter_code
_entity_poly.pdbx_strand_id
1 'polypeptide(L)' 'MTSIAVEVFDAKNINKSIAYLENITSDESIVGIKSRLSQKLSLPINQIALRLDAKGKNLKDDLVVLDLNLPSKGAHL' A
#
# COMPACT_ATOMS: atom_id res chain seq x y z
N MET A 1 -5.03 -18.31 5.86
CA MET A 1 -5.01 -16.84 5.74
C MET A 1 -3.97 -16.49 4.70
N THR A 2 -4.39 -15.88 3.59
CA THR A 2 -3.47 -15.44 2.52
C THR A 2 -2.90 -14.09 2.91
N SER A 3 -1.65 -14.11 3.38
CA SER A 3 -0.88 -12.89 3.61
C SER A 3 -0.31 -12.41 2.27
N ILE A 4 -0.43 -11.13 1.98
CA ILE A 4 0.21 -10.52 0.82
C ILE A 4 1.40 -9.66 1.27
N ALA A 5 2.38 -9.58 0.39
CA ALA A 5 3.45 -8.59 0.49
C ALA A 5 3.08 -7.43 -0.44
N VAL A 6 3.21 -6.22 0.09
CA VAL A 6 2.94 -4.96 -0.60
C VAL A 6 4.25 -4.18 -0.65
N GLU A 7 4.73 -3.95 -1.85
CA GLU A 7 5.85 -3.03 -2.08
C GLU A 7 5.31 -1.67 -2.50
N VAL A 8 5.80 -0.62 -1.87
CA VAL A 8 5.37 0.76 -2.12
C VAL A 8 6.47 1.52 -2.85
N PHE A 9 6.12 2.12 -3.97
CA PHE A 9 7.05 2.90 -4.79
C PHE A 9 6.78 4.41 -4.73
N ASP A 10 7.82 5.22 -4.94
CA ASP A 10 7.64 6.65 -5.14
C ASP A 10 7.07 6.90 -6.54
N ALA A 11 5.93 7.59 -6.64
CA ALA A 11 5.33 7.94 -7.93
C ALA A 11 6.25 8.80 -8.83
N LYS A 12 7.18 9.56 -8.25
CA LYS A 12 8.22 10.30 -8.99
C LYS A 12 9.42 9.43 -9.33
N ASN A 13 9.65 8.34 -8.60
CA ASN A 13 10.82 7.49 -8.77
C ASN A 13 10.50 6.02 -8.53
N ILE A 14 9.78 5.42 -9.48
CA ILE A 14 9.39 4.00 -9.50
C ILE A 14 10.57 3.02 -9.55
N ASN A 15 11.81 3.50 -9.73
CA ASN A 15 13.00 2.66 -9.68
C ASN A 15 13.42 2.28 -8.25
N LYS A 16 12.86 2.93 -7.22
CA LYS A 16 13.19 2.62 -5.83
C LYS A 16 11.94 2.48 -5.00
N SER A 17 11.76 1.31 -4.40
CA SER A 17 10.73 1.12 -3.39
C SER A 17 11.07 1.94 -2.14
N ILE A 18 10.09 2.68 -1.66
CA ILE A 18 10.20 3.53 -0.47
C ILE A 18 9.86 2.73 0.78
N ALA A 19 9.02 1.70 0.65
CA ALA A 19 8.67 0.83 1.75
C ALA A 19 8.26 -0.56 1.25
N TYR A 20 8.56 -1.55 2.08
CA TYR A 20 8.12 -2.92 1.88
C TYR A 20 7.30 -3.34 3.12
N LEU A 21 6.08 -3.80 2.89
CA LEU A 21 5.16 -4.25 3.91
C LEU A 21 4.83 -5.72 3.68
N GLU A 22 5.24 -6.56 4.61
CA GLU A 22 4.95 -7.99 4.62
C GLU A 22 3.86 -8.31 5.64
N ASN A 23 3.20 -9.45 5.45
CA ASN A 23 2.14 -9.93 6.33
C ASN A 23 0.89 -9.05 6.35
N ILE A 24 0.60 -8.35 5.24
CA ILE A 24 -0.66 -7.63 5.08
C ILE A 24 -1.78 -8.66 4.87
N THR A 25 -2.82 -8.59 5.69
CA THR A 25 -3.98 -9.46 5.55
C THR A 25 -5.00 -8.82 4.61
N SER A 26 -5.82 -9.65 3.96
CA SER A 26 -6.84 -9.14 3.03
C SER A 26 -7.91 -8.28 3.73
N ASP A 27 -8.14 -8.46 5.03
CA ASP A 27 -9.05 -7.63 5.82
C ASP A 27 -8.43 -6.30 6.28
N GLU A 28 -7.11 -6.12 6.10
CA GLU A 28 -6.44 -4.90 6.54
C GLU A 28 -6.91 -3.70 5.71
N SER A 29 -7.31 -2.63 6.40
CA SER A 29 -7.73 -1.39 5.75
C SER A 29 -6.54 -0.61 5.19
N ILE A 30 -6.77 0.15 4.14
CA ILE A 30 -5.77 1.05 3.54
C ILE A 30 -5.22 2.04 4.55
N VAL A 31 -6.05 2.55 5.47
CA VAL A 31 -5.57 3.42 6.56
C VAL A 31 -4.57 2.71 7.48
N GLY A 32 -4.74 1.40 7.72
CA GLY A 32 -3.81 0.58 8.50
C GLY A 32 -2.45 0.46 7.81
N ILE A 33 -2.48 0.20 6.50
CA ILE A 33 -1.27 0.20 5.66
C ILE A 33 -0.59 1.56 5.69
N LYS A 34 -1.33 2.65 5.50
CA LYS A 34 -0.78 4.01 5.57
C LYS A 34 -0.21 4.32 6.95
N SER A 35 -0.79 3.82 8.03
CA SER A 35 -0.27 3.99 9.38
C SER A 35 1.09 3.29 9.55
N ARG A 36 1.22 2.05 9.05
CA ARG A 36 2.50 1.34 9.01
C ARG A 36 3.55 2.07 8.16
N LEU A 37 3.14 2.59 7.00
CA LEU A 37 4.01 3.39 6.13
C LEU A 37 4.41 4.70 6.77
N SER A 38 3.49 5.36 7.47
CA SER A 38 3.72 6.59 8.21
C SER A 38 4.82 6.41 9.25
N GLN A 39 4.79 5.29 9.98
CA GLN A 39 5.85 4.94 10.93
C GLN A 39 7.18 4.65 10.24
N LYS A 40 7.18 3.89 9.12
CA LYS A 40 8.42 3.57 8.38
C LYS A 40 9.05 4.79 7.69
N LEU A 41 8.24 5.63 7.07
CA LEU A 41 8.67 6.78 6.28
C LEU A 41 8.79 8.06 7.12
N SER A 42 8.35 8.03 8.38
CA SER A 42 8.18 9.23 9.23
C SER A 42 7.37 10.34 8.55
N LEU A 43 6.39 9.94 7.73
CA LEU A 43 5.49 10.85 7.02
C LEU A 43 4.09 10.77 7.62
N PRO A 44 3.32 11.87 7.69
CA PRO A 44 1.93 11.81 8.13
C PRO A 44 1.10 10.93 7.18
N ILE A 45 0.19 10.11 7.73
CA ILE A 45 -0.78 9.30 6.96
C ILE A 45 -1.48 10.13 5.88
N ASN A 46 -1.83 11.39 6.19
CA ASN A 46 -2.52 12.30 5.29
C ASN A 46 -1.65 12.79 4.11
N GLN A 47 -0.33 12.62 4.19
CA GLN A 47 0.61 12.88 3.09
C GLN A 47 0.90 11.63 2.26
N ILE A 48 0.44 10.45 2.69
CA ILE A 48 0.66 9.18 2.01
C ILE A 48 -0.54 8.86 1.13
N ALA A 49 -0.34 8.97 -0.18
CA ALA A 49 -1.30 8.55 -1.18
C ALA A 49 -0.92 7.16 -1.72
N LEU A 50 -1.73 6.15 -1.43
CA LEU A 50 -1.57 4.81 -1.99
C LEU A 50 -2.34 4.70 -3.30
N ARG A 51 -1.75 4.08 -4.33
CA ARG A 51 -2.35 3.89 -5.65
C ARG A 51 -2.00 2.50 -6.16
N LEU A 52 -2.96 1.78 -6.72
CA LEU A 52 -2.69 0.45 -7.31
C LEU A 52 -1.77 0.48 -8.53
N ASP A 53 -1.62 1.64 -9.14
CA ASP A 53 -0.77 1.83 -10.31
C ASP A 53 -0.18 3.24 -10.26
N ALA A 54 0.99 3.46 -10.85
CA ALA A 54 1.63 4.78 -10.92
C ALA A 54 0.71 5.84 -11.58
N LYS A 55 -0.16 5.41 -12.51
CA LYS A 55 -1.22 6.23 -13.14
C LYS A 55 -2.61 5.94 -12.59
N GLY A 56 -2.71 5.11 -11.57
CA GLY A 56 -3.95 4.71 -10.92
C GLY A 56 -4.57 5.83 -10.08
N LYS A 57 -5.83 5.63 -9.69
CA LYS A 57 -6.51 6.52 -8.75
C LYS A 57 -6.00 6.28 -7.33
N ASN A 58 -6.02 7.33 -6.51
CA ASN A 58 -5.78 7.20 -5.08
C ASN A 58 -6.79 6.24 -4.46
N LEU A 59 -6.28 5.34 -3.62
CA LEU A 59 -7.08 4.47 -2.80
C LEU A 59 -7.68 5.25 -1.64
N LYS A 60 -8.96 4.97 -1.38
CA LYS A 60 -9.69 5.51 -0.24
C LYS A 60 -9.26 4.77 1.04
N ASP A 61 -9.28 5.50 2.14
CA ASP A 61 -8.88 4.98 3.46
C ASP A 61 -9.83 3.88 3.98
N ASP A 62 -11.11 3.96 3.61
CA ASP A 62 -12.15 2.99 3.95
C ASP A 62 -12.07 1.68 3.14
N LEU A 63 -11.22 1.60 2.11
CA LEU A 63 -11.05 0.36 1.35
C LEU A 63 -10.22 -0.63 2.17
N VAL A 64 -10.58 -1.91 2.09
CA VAL A 64 -9.72 -2.99 2.56
C VAL A 64 -8.92 -3.59 1.41
N VAL A 65 -7.82 -4.24 1.73
CA VAL A 65 -6.94 -4.92 0.76
C VAL A 65 -7.69 -5.92 -0.12
N LEU A 66 -8.71 -6.58 0.43
CA LEU A 66 -9.59 -7.48 -0.30
C LEU A 66 -10.33 -6.76 -1.44
N ASP A 67 -10.80 -5.53 -1.21
CA ASP A 67 -11.51 -4.73 -2.23
C ASP A 67 -10.60 -4.27 -3.36
N LEU A 68 -9.29 -4.25 -3.12
CA LEU A 68 -8.30 -3.89 -4.12
C LEU A 68 -8.07 -5.01 -5.14
N ASN A 69 -8.65 -6.20 -4.89
CA ASN A 69 -8.51 -7.39 -5.72
C ASN A 69 -7.04 -7.66 -6.10
N LEU A 70 -6.13 -7.40 -5.15
CA LEU A 70 -4.70 -7.55 -5.36
C LEU A 70 -4.36 -9.02 -5.61
N PRO A 71 -3.59 -9.34 -6.67
CA PRO A 71 -3.21 -10.71 -6.95
C PRO A 71 -2.40 -11.26 -5.77
N SER A 72 -2.67 -12.51 -5.40
CA SER A 72 -2.07 -13.22 -4.25
C SER A 72 -0.54 -13.38 -4.34
N LYS A 73 0.07 -12.95 -5.45
CA LYS A 73 1.52 -12.87 -5.70
C LYS A 73 1.83 -11.59 -6.49
N GLY A 74 2.77 -10.78 -6.00
CA GLY A 74 3.35 -9.65 -6.74
C GLY A 74 2.50 -8.38 -6.77
N ALA A 75 1.79 -8.08 -5.68
CA ALA A 75 1.08 -6.81 -5.53
C ALA A 75 2.07 -5.65 -5.31
N HIS A 76 2.16 -4.77 -6.31
CA HIS A 76 2.92 -3.51 -6.22
C HIS A 76 1.92 -2.36 -6.01
N LEU A 77 2.22 -1.44 -5.09
CA LEU A 77 1.43 -0.26 -4.70
C LEU A 77 2.28 1.02 -4.69
#